data_AF-A0A9R1W909-F1
#
_entry.id   AF-A0A9R1W909-F1
#
_cell.length_a   1.000
_cell.length_b   1.000
_cell.length_c   1.000
_cell.angle_alpha   90.00
_cell.angle_beta   90.00
_cell.angle_gamma   90.00
#
_symmetry.space_group_name_H-M   'P 1'
#
loop_
_entity.id
_entity.type
_entity.pdbx_description
1 polymer ?
#
loop_
_entity_poly.entity_id
_entity_poly.type
_entity_poly.pdbx_seq_one_letter_code
_entity_poly.pdbx_strand_id
1 'polypeptide(L)'
;MVPKKLERITNLQQQGLHKLALLNMERCPITATCLDSLSNLVALLFLNLSRSNITDDGCDKFSKLKSLKVLNLGFNDMSDAVLSHLKGEIS
;
A
#
# COMPACT_ATOMS: atom_id res chain seq x y z
N MET A 1 19.16 12.05 -3.65
CA MET A 1 18.07 12.94 -3.18
C MET A 1 16.77 12.16 -3.31
N VAL A 2 16.08 11.89 -2.20
CA VAL A 2 14.79 11.19 -2.24
C VAL A 2 13.71 12.16 -2.75
N PRO A 3 12.82 11.79 -3.68
CA PRO A 3 11.78 12.71 -4.16
C PRO A 3 10.87 13.14 -3.01
N LYS A 4 10.54 14.44 -2.89
CA LYS A 4 9.63 14.98 -1.84
C LYS A 4 8.29 14.25 -1.71
N LYS A 5 7.83 13.60 -2.78
CA LYS A 5 6.61 12.79 -2.78
C LYS A 5 6.75 11.52 -1.91
N LEU A 6 7.94 10.92 -1.86
CA LEU A 6 8.23 9.71 -1.08
C LEU A 6 8.30 10.00 0.42
N GLU A 7 8.92 11.12 0.81
CA GLU A 7 9.00 11.56 2.21
C GLU A 7 7.63 11.80 2.86
N ARG A 8 6.63 12.19 2.07
CA ARG A 8 5.25 12.35 2.55
C ARG A 8 4.58 11.01 2.84
N ILE A 9 4.90 9.97 2.07
CA ILE A 9 4.30 8.64 2.18
C ILE A 9 4.87 7.87 3.39
N THR A 10 6.18 8.00 3.63
CA THR A 10 6.82 7.35 4.79
C THR A 10 6.36 7.92 6.13
N ASN A 11 5.77 9.12 6.15
CA ASN A 11 5.32 9.80 7.37
C ASN A 11 3.80 9.83 7.58
N LEU A 12 3.01 9.03 6.85
CA LEU A 12 1.54 9.02 6.96
C LEU A 12 1.03 8.75 8.40
N GLN A 13 1.76 7.96 9.19
CA GLN A 13 1.44 7.71 10.60
C GLN A 13 1.46 8.99 11.45
N GLN A 14 2.38 9.92 11.16
CA GLN A 14 2.55 11.15 11.94
C GLN A 14 1.48 12.20 11.58
N GLN A 15 0.74 11.98 10.50
CA GLN A 15 -0.31 12.89 10.02
C GLN A 15 -1.69 12.58 10.63
N GLY A 16 -1.79 11.60 11.54
CA GLY A 16 -3.05 11.27 12.21
C GLY A 16 -4.12 10.67 11.29
N LEU A 17 -3.71 10.10 10.14
CA LEU A 17 -4.61 9.59 9.09
C LEU A 17 -5.25 8.23 9.42
N HIS A 18 -5.33 7.85 10.69
CA HIS A 18 -5.84 6.55 11.15
C HIS A 18 -7.32 6.29 10.80
N LYS A 19 -8.06 7.32 10.39
CA LYS A 19 -9.47 7.23 9.95
C LYS A 19 -9.64 7.32 8.43
N LEU A 20 -8.55 7.33 7.67
CA LEU A 20 -8.61 7.42 6.21
C LEU A 20 -9.26 6.15 5.64
N ALA A 21 -10.34 6.32 4.89
CA ALA A 21 -11.07 5.21 4.28
C ALA A 21 -10.66 4.95 2.82
N LEU A 22 -10.22 5.98 2.10
CA LEU A 22 -9.89 5.91 0.68
C LEU A 22 -8.51 6.53 0.44
N LEU A 23 -7.61 5.80 -0.21
CA LEU A 23 -6.30 6.30 -0.60
C LEU A 23 -5.98 5.90 -2.04
N ASN A 24 -5.72 6.90 -2.89
CA ASN A 24 -5.25 6.69 -4.25
C ASN A 24 -3.82 7.24 -4.40
N MET A 25 -2.89 6.34 -4.71
CA MET A 25 -1.50 6.65 -5.01
C MET A 25 -1.06 5.98 -6.32
N GLU A 26 -1.96 5.86 -7.29
CA GLU A 26 -1.62 5.46 -8.66
C GLU A 26 -0.47 6.31 -9.19
N ARG A 27 0.48 5.69 -9.92
CA ARG A 27 1.65 6.38 -10.49
C ARG A 27 2.49 7.10 -9.42
N CYS A 28 2.54 6.57 -8.20
CA CYS A 28 3.47 7.02 -7.17
C CYS A 28 4.52 5.92 -6.96
N PRO A 29 5.82 6.21 -6.99
CA PRO A 29 6.81 5.18 -6.67
C PRO A 29 6.66 4.79 -5.20
N ILE A 30 6.30 3.53 -4.93
CA ILE A 30 6.11 2.98 -3.59
C ILE A 30 7.25 2.00 -3.30
N THR A 31 7.96 2.21 -2.20
CA THR A 31 9.00 1.30 -1.70
C THR A 31 8.46 0.42 -0.57
N ALA A 32 9.20 -0.61 -0.17
CA ALA A 32 8.85 -1.43 1.00
C ALA A 32 8.64 -0.58 2.27
N THR A 33 9.47 0.44 2.51
CA THR A 33 9.29 1.39 3.63
C THR A 33 7.99 2.18 3.54
N CYS A 34 7.50 2.49 2.33
CA CYS A 34 6.19 3.11 2.16
C CYS A 34 5.07 2.15 2.58
N LEU A 35 5.21 0.85 2.25
CA LEU A 35 4.26 -0.19 2.65
C LEU A 35 4.17 -0.34 4.17
N ASP A 36 5.29 -0.21 4.90
CA ASP A 36 5.28 -0.18 6.36
C ASP A 36 4.38 0.93 6.90
N SER A 37 4.52 2.15 6.38
CA SER A 37 3.71 3.29 6.80
C SER A 37 2.24 3.14 6.41
N LEU A 38 1.95 2.61 5.22
CA LEU A 38 0.59 2.34 4.76
C LEU A 38 -0.10 1.29 5.62
N SER A 39 0.63 0.27 6.07
CA SER A 39 0.09 -0.85 6.86
C SER A 39 -0.52 -0.43 8.20
N ASN A 40 -0.21 0.78 8.68
CA ASN A 40 -0.79 1.37 9.88
C ASN A 40 -2.16 2.04 9.64
N LEU A 41 -2.58 2.19 8.39
CA LEU A 41 -3.87 2.79 8.03
C LEU A 41 -4.99 1.73 8.08
N VAL A 42 -5.19 1.14 9.26
CA VAL A 42 -6.04 -0.03 9.48
C VAL A 42 -7.53 0.19 9.20
N ALA A 43 -7.96 1.45 9.07
CA ALA A 43 -9.33 1.82 8.69
C ALA A 43 -9.54 1.99 7.17
N LEU A 44 -8.50 1.81 6.35
CA LEU A 44 -8.64 1.88 4.89
C LEU A 44 -9.60 0.83 4.38
N LEU A 45 -10.51 1.26 3.49
CA LEU A 45 -11.44 0.42 2.77
C LEU A 45 -11.02 0.25 1.31
N PHE A 46 -10.36 1.27 0.73
CA PHE A 46 -9.90 1.28 -0.66
C PHE A 46 -8.46 1.79 -0.73
N LEU A 47 -7.61 1.04 -1.42
CA LEU A 47 -6.23 1.40 -1.68
C LEU A 47 -5.88 1.14 -3.16
N ASN A 48 -5.53 2.20 -3.90
CA ASN A 48 -5.04 2.09 -5.27
C ASN A 48 -3.54 2.42 -5.33
N LEU A 49 -2.74 1.41 -5.66
CA LEU A 49 -1.29 1.49 -5.89
C LEU A 49 -0.93 0.98 -7.30
N SER A 50 -1.83 1.14 -8.27
CA SER A 50 -1.52 0.72 -9.64
C SER A 50 -0.41 1.57 -10.26
N ARG A 51 0.44 0.95 -11.10
CA ARG A 51 1.55 1.62 -11.79
C ARG A 51 2.54 2.31 -10.83
N SER A 52 2.85 1.66 -9.71
CA SER A 52 3.58 2.26 -8.59
C SER A 52 4.93 1.61 -8.28
N ASN A 53 5.44 0.77 -9.20
CA ASN A 53 6.72 0.06 -9.07
C ASN A 53 6.79 -0.85 -7.84
N ILE A 54 5.66 -1.41 -7.43
CA ILE A 54 5.62 -2.39 -6.34
C ILE A 54 6.22 -3.70 -6.83
N THR A 55 7.03 -4.32 -5.96
CA THR A 55 7.58 -5.67 -6.11
C THR A 55 7.06 -6.53 -4.95
N ASP A 56 7.42 -7.81 -4.93
CA ASP A 56 7.02 -8.73 -3.84
C ASP A 56 7.51 -8.25 -2.46
N ASP A 57 8.58 -7.46 -2.41
CA ASP A 57 9.17 -6.95 -1.18
C ASP A 57 8.18 -6.07 -0.38
N GLY A 58 7.93 -6.45 0.87
CA GLY A 58 7.00 -5.77 1.77
C GLY A 58 5.51 -6.00 1.48
N CYS A 59 5.13 -6.85 0.51
CA CYS A 59 3.72 -7.14 0.24
C CYS A 59 3.01 -7.91 1.36
N ASP A 60 3.76 -8.58 2.23
CA ASP A 60 3.23 -9.20 3.46
C ASP A 60 2.48 -8.18 4.35
N LYS A 61 2.85 -6.89 4.27
CA LYS A 61 2.24 -5.81 5.05
C LYS A 61 0.79 -5.51 4.70
N PHE A 62 0.31 -5.87 3.49
CA PHE A 62 -1.09 -5.67 3.13
C PHE A 62 -2.04 -6.42 4.06
N SER A 63 -1.61 -7.56 4.60
CA SER A 63 -2.38 -8.34 5.58
C SER A 63 -2.71 -7.59 6.89
N LYS A 64 -2.07 -6.45 7.15
CA LYS A 64 -2.37 -5.60 8.32
C LYS A 64 -3.56 -4.65 8.09
N LEU A 65 -3.97 -4.44 6.84
CA LEU A 65 -5.07 -3.55 6.47
C LEU A 65 -6.42 -4.24 6.69
N LYS A 66 -6.75 -4.54 7.95
CA LYS A 66 -7.88 -5.41 8.34
C LYS A 66 -9.28 -4.97 7.87
N SER A 67 -9.44 -3.72 7.45
CA SER A 67 -10.71 -3.19 6.96
C SER A 67 -10.77 -3.11 5.43
N LEU A 68 -9.69 -3.46 4.73
CA LEU A 68 -9.56 -3.25 3.30
C LEU A 68 -10.56 -4.13 2.55
N LYS A 69 -11.21 -3.52 1.56
CA LYS A 69 -12.20 -4.19 0.70
C LYS A 69 -11.75 -4.22 -0.75
N VAL A 70 -10.98 -3.22 -1.16
CA VAL A 70 -10.48 -3.08 -2.52
C VAL A 70 -9.02 -2.70 -2.49
N LEU A 71 -8.20 -3.57 -3.10
CA LEU A 71 -6.78 -3.35 -3.32
C LEU A 71 -6.49 -3.41 -4.81
N ASN A 72 -6.08 -2.30 -5.41
CA ASN A 72 -5.66 -2.27 -6.81
C ASN A 72 -4.13 -2.21 -6.91
N LEU A 73 -3.53 -3.31 -7.37
CA LEU A 73 -2.09 -3.45 -7.63
C LEU A 73 -1.77 -3.61 -9.12
N GLY A 74 -2.69 -3.28 -10.01
CA GLY A 74 -2.50 -3.48 -11.46
C GLY A 74 -1.27 -2.75 -12.01
N PHE A 75 -0.62 -3.35 -13.01
CA PHE A 75 0.55 -2.79 -13.69
C PHE A 75 1.74 -2.51 -12.74
N ASN A 76 2.02 -3.44 -11.82
CA ASN A 76 3.23 -3.47 -11.00
C ASN A 76 4.13 -4.68 -11.38
N ASP A 77 5.30 -4.78 -10.74
CA ASP A 77 6.35 -5.75 -11.06
C ASP A 77 6.43 -6.84 -9.97
N MET A 78 5.33 -7.59 -9.82
CA MET A 78 5.16 -8.62 -8.79
C MET A 78 5.12 -10.01 -9.42
N SER A 79 5.59 -11.02 -8.70
CA SER A 79 5.48 -12.43 -9.08
C SER A 79 4.24 -13.08 -8.47
N ASP A 80 3.92 -14.30 -8.90
CA ASP A 80 2.81 -15.08 -8.34
C ASP A 80 2.98 -15.39 -6.83
N ALA A 81 4.19 -15.26 -6.28
CA ALA A 81 4.44 -15.45 -4.85
C ALA A 81 3.62 -14.47 -3.99
N VAL A 82 3.35 -13.27 -4.50
CA VAL A 82 2.57 -12.23 -3.81
C VAL A 82 1.15 -12.69 -3.47
N LEU A 83 0.58 -13.59 -4.27
CA LEU A 83 -0.79 -14.08 -4.08
C LEU A 83 -0.98 -14.79 -2.74
N SER A 84 0.10 -15.36 -2.19
CA SER A 84 0.07 -15.99 -0.86
C SER A 84 -0.19 -14.98 0.27
N HIS A 85 0.21 -13.73 0.08
CA HIS A 85 0.00 -12.64 1.04
C HIS A 85 -1.36 -11.94 0.89
N LEU A 86 -2.00 -12.07 -0.27
CA LEU A 86 -3.26 -11.38 -0.62
C LEU A 86 -4.51 -12.25 -0.47
N LYS A 87 -4.36 -13.53 -0.08
CA LYS A 87 -5.40 -14.57 -0.12
C LYS A 87 -6.64 -14.35 0.77
N GLY A 88 -6.73 -13.23 1.49
CA GLY A 88 -7.91 -12.84 2.29
C GLY A 88 -8.47 -11.45 1.97
N GLU A 89 -7.88 -10.72 1.03
CA GLU A 89 -8.11 -9.27 0.83
C GLU A 89 -8.69 -8.94 -0.56
N ILE A 90 -9.08 -9.97 -1.34
CA ILE A 90 -9.55 -9.81 -2.72
C ILE A 90 -10.99 -10.35 -2.81
N SER A 91 -11.95 -9.44 -2.88
CA SER A 91 -13.30 -9.70 -3.41
C SER A 91 -13.48 -8.95 -4.73
#